data_AF-A0A8S9L7K6-F1
#
_entry.id   AF-A0A8S9L7K6-F1
#
_cell.length_a   1.000
_cell.length_b   1.000
_cell.length_c   1.000
_cell.angle_alpha   90.00
_cell.angle_beta   90.00
_cell.angle_gamma   90.00
#
_symmetry.space_group_name_H-M   'P 1'
#
loop_
_entity.id
_entity.type
_entity.pdbx_description
1 polymer ?
#
loop_
_entity_poly.entity_id
_entity_poly.type
_entity_poly.pdbx_seq_one_letter_code
_entity_poly.pdbx_strand_id
1 'polypeptide(L)'
;MRIVGLTGGIASGKSTVSNLFKASGIPVVDADVVARNVLKKGSGGWKRVVAAFGEEILLPSREVDRPKLVKMDKWTKPIVVVWVSQETQLMRLMERDGLSEEDAGNRVMAQMSLDLKRS
;
A
#
# COMPACT_ATOMS: atom_id res chain seq x y z
N MET A 1 3.46 -3.43 22.99
CA MET A 1 2.94 -3.93 21.70
C MET A 1 3.97 -3.64 20.62
N ARG A 2 4.36 -4.61 19.79
CA ARG A 2 5.37 -4.42 18.73
C ARG A 2 4.64 -4.32 17.39
N ILE A 3 4.90 -3.26 16.62
CA ILE A 3 4.26 -3.03 15.31
C ILE A 3 5.28 -3.30 14.22
N VAL A 4 5.00 -4.30 13.39
CA VAL A 4 5.82 -4.68 12.23
C VAL A 4 5.13 -4.21 10.96
N GLY A 5 5.85 -3.46 10.12
CA GLY A 5 5.35 -3.06 8.81
C GLY A 5 5.58 -4.17 7.79
N LEU A 6 4.54 -4.62 7.08
CA LEU A 6 4.68 -5.57 5.97
C LEU A 6 4.49 -4.82 4.65
N THR A 7 5.52 -4.78 3.81
CA THR A 7 5.51 -4.09 2.51
C THR A 7 6.05 -4.98 1.39
N GLY A 8 6.06 -4.50 0.15
CA GLY A 8 6.47 -5.25 -1.03
C GLY A 8 5.75 -4.77 -2.30
N GLY A 9 6.36 -5.01 -3.47
CA GLY A 9 5.81 -4.61 -4.77
C GLY A 9 4.53 -5.34 -5.16
N ILE A 10 3.86 -4.89 -6.22
CA ILE A 10 2.69 -5.57 -6.79
C ILE A 10 3.02 -7.03 -7.11
N ALA A 11 2.04 -7.92 -6.93
CA ALA A 11 2.18 -9.37 -7.13
C ALA A 11 3.33 -10.06 -6.33
N SER A 12 3.94 -9.39 -5.35
CA SER A 12 5.03 -9.97 -4.55
C SER A 12 4.58 -11.03 -3.54
N GLY A 13 3.27 -11.15 -3.27
CA GLY A 13 2.75 -12.14 -2.32
C GLY A 13 2.53 -11.63 -0.89
N LYS A 14 2.48 -10.32 -0.67
CA LYS A 14 2.16 -9.72 0.65
C LYS A 14 0.91 -10.31 1.30
N SER A 15 -0.17 -10.53 0.53
CA SER A 15 -1.41 -11.11 1.03
C SER A 15 -1.23 -12.55 1.50
N THR A 16 -0.33 -13.31 0.88
CA THR A 16 0.03 -14.66 1.32
C THR A 16 0.72 -14.60 2.68
N VAL A 17 1.73 -13.74 2.83
CA VAL A 17 2.45 -13.57 4.10
C VAL A 17 1.53 -13.04 5.20
N SER A 18 0.65 -12.10 4.89
CA SER A 18 -0.31 -11.58 5.86
C SER A 18 -1.33 -12.63 6.30
N ASN A 19 -1.76 -13.51 5.41
CA ASN A 19 -2.63 -14.64 5.76
C ASN A 19 -1.91 -15.68 6.62
N LEU A 20 -0.61 -15.93 6.39
CA LEU A 20 0.20 -16.77 7.27
C LEU A 20 0.30 -16.18 8.67
N PHE A 21 0.50 -14.87 8.80
CA PHE A 21 0.48 -14.21 10.12
C PHE A 21 -0.87 -14.38 10.83
N LYS A 22 -1.98 -14.19 10.12
CA LYS A 22 -3.32 -14.42 10.68
C LYS A 22 -3.50 -15.87 11.16
N ALA A 23 -3.06 -16.84 10.35
CA ALA A 23 -3.14 -18.26 10.69
C ALA A 23 -2.31 -18.61 11.95
N SER A 24 -1.19 -17.91 12.16
CA SER A 24 -0.37 -18.03 13.38
C SER A 24 -0.91 -17.23 14.58
N GLY A 25 -2.12 -16.69 14.49
CA GLY A 25 -2.74 -15.89 15.56
C GLY A 25 -2.16 -14.48 15.71
N ILE A 26 -1.37 -14.00 14.74
CA ILE A 26 -0.82 -12.64 14.76
C ILE A 26 -1.86 -11.69 14.14
N PRO A 27 -2.33 -10.67 14.88
CA PRO A 27 -3.27 -9.70 14.34
C PRO A 27 -2.65 -8.92 13.17
N VAL A 28 -3.36 -8.86 12.05
CA VAL A 28 -2.96 -8.09 10.87
C VAL A 28 -3.90 -6.92 10.68
N VAL A 29 -3.33 -5.72 10.64
CA VAL A 29 -4.05 -4.49 10.28
C VAL A 29 -3.73 -4.16 8.84
N ASP A 30 -4.73 -4.24 7.97
CA ASP A 30 -4.61 -3.87 6.56
C ASP A 30 -4.79 -2.35 6.40
N ALA A 31 -3.72 -1.66 6.03
CA ALA A 31 -3.71 -0.21 5.89
C ALA A 31 -4.68 0.29 4.80
N ASP A 32 -4.84 -0.45 3.69
CA ASP A 32 -5.72 -0.06 2.59
C ASP A 32 -7.20 -0.20 2.98
N VAL A 33 -7.53 -1.24 3.73
CA VAL A 33 -8.88 -1.45 4.28
C VAL A 33 -9.20 -0.38 5.32
N VAL A 34 -8.28 -0.10 6.25
CA VAL A 34 -8.48 0.91 7.29
C VAL A 34 -8.60 2.31 6.66
N ALA A 35 -7.72 2.65 5.72
CA ALA A 35 -7.76 3.92 5.00
C ALA A 35 -9.07 4.10 4.21
N ARG A 36 -9.70 3.03 3.71
CA ARG A 36 -10.99 3.13 3.00
C ARG A 36 -12.13 3.67 3.85
N ASN A 37 -12.21 3.26 5.11
CA ASN A 37 -13.30 3.69 5.99
C ASN A 37 -12.95 4.96 6.76
N VAL A 38 -11.69 5.08 7.21
CA VAL A 38 -11.22 6.19 8.06
C VAL A 38 -11.01 7.47 7.27
N LEU A 39 -10.81 7.41 5.95
CA LEU A 39 -10.62 8.59 5.10
C LEU A 39 -11.91 9.03 4.37
N LYS A 40 -13.07 8.47 4.68
CA LYS A 40 -14.33 8.97 4.12
C LYS A 40 -14.51 10.43 4.53
N LYS A 41 -14.81 11.30 3.55
CA LYS A 41 -15.03 12.73 3.76
C LYS A 41 -15.97 12.97 4.93
N GLY A 42 -15.59 13.87 5.84
CA GLY A 42 -16.38 14.23 7.01
C GLY A 42 -16.24 13.30 8.23
N SER A 43 -15.64 12.12 8.09
CA SER A 43 -15.34 11.23 9.21
C SER A 43 -14.31 11.84 10.18
N GLY A 44 -14.29 11.39 11.43
CA GLY A 44 -13.29 11.85 12.40
C GLY A 44 -11.85 11.49 12.01
N GLY A 45 -11.66 10.41 11.25
CA GLY A 45 -10.37 10.04 10.67
C GLY A 45 -9.91 11.01 9.58
N TRP A 46 -10.80 11.33 8.65
CA TRP A 46 -10.55 12.32 7.58
C TRP A 46 -10.13 13.67 8.16
N LYS A 47 -10.85 14.18 9.18
CA LYS A 47 -10.52 15.46 9.82
C LYS A 47 -9.11 15.46 10.43
N ARG A 48 -8.74 14.37 11.12
CA ARG A 48 -7.41 14.23 11.73
C ARG A 48 -6.30 14.15 10.69
N VAL A 49 -6.55 13.47 9.57
CA VAL A 49 -5.58 13.34 8.48
C VAL A 49 -5.37 14.68 7.78
N VAL A 50 -6.43 15.43 7.47
CA VAL A 50 -6.31 16.79 6.92
C VAL A 50 -5.62 17.74 7.90
N ALA A 51 -5.90 17.64 9.21
CA ALA A 51 -5.23 18.47 10.20
C ALA A 51 -3.72 18.18 10.32
N ALA A 52 -3.30 16.91 10.14
CA ALA A 52 -1.90 16.51 10.27
C ALA A 52 -1.07 16.73 8.99
N PHE A 53 -1.70 16.64 7.82
CA PHE A 53 -1.02 16.66 6.52
C PHE A 53 -1.46 17.82 5.61
N GLY A 54 -2.33 18.71 6.09
CA GLY A 54 -2.85 19.88 5.35
C GLY A 54 -3.92 19.54 4.30
N GLU A 55 -4.41 20.55 3.58
CA GLU A 55 -5.42 20.36 2.52
C GLU A 55 -4.82 19.90 1.18
N GLU A 56 -3.50 19.96 1.01
CA GLU A 56 -2.77 19.55 -0.19
C GLU A 56 -2.89 18.05 -0.52
N ILE A 57 -3.25 17.25 0.48
CA ILE A 57 -3.54 15.82 0.33
C ILE A 57 -4.98 15.55 -0.14
N LEU A 58 -5.78 16.58 -0.39
CA LEU A 58 -7.15 16.43 -0.87
C LEU A 58 -7.23 16.58 -2.40
N LEU A 59 -8.11 15.79 -2.99
CA LEU A 59 -8.61 15.98 -4.35
C LEU A 59 -9.61 17.16 -4.37
N PRO A 60 -9.94 17.72 -5.56
CA PRO A 60 -10.99 18.73 -5.67
C PRO A 60 -12.34 18.29 -5.09
N SER A 61 -12.64 16.98 -5.11
CA SER A 61 -13.83 16.37 -4.49
C SER A 61 -13.85 16.45 -2.95
N ARG A 62 -12.74 16.86 -2.33
CA ARG A 62 -12.42 16.79 -0.90
C ARG A 62 -12.23 15.35 -0.38
N GLU A 63 -12.08 14.37 -1.27
CA GLU A 63 -11.58 13.05 -0.91
C GLU A 63 -10.06 13.08 -0.72
N VAL A 64 -9.53 12.15 0.06
CA VAL A 64 -8.09 12.07 0.30
C VAL A 64 -7.39 11.38 -0.88
N ASP A 65 -6.40 12.05 -1.42
CA ASP A 65 -5.45 11.54 -2.40
C ASP A 65 -4.50 10.54 -1.71
N ARG A 66 -4.90 9.25 -1.72
CA ARG A 66 -4.19 8.16 -1.03
C ARG A 66 -2.71 8.06 -1.44
N PRO A 67 -2.33 8.19 -2.72
CA PRO A 67 -0.93 8.31 -3.13
C PRO A 67 -0.11 9.40 -2.41
N LYS A 68 -0.73 10.46 -1.88
CA LYS A 68 -0.01 11.50 -1.11
C LYS A 68 0.21 11.14 0.36
N LEU A 69 -0.42 10.08 0.87
CA LEU A 69 -0.33 9.67 2.28
C LEU A 69 0.88 8.78 2.61
N VAL A 70 1.79 8.53 1.66
CA VAL A 70 2.88 7.55 1.81
C VAL A 70 4.01 8.09 2.71
N LYS A 71 3.75 8.19 4.02
CA LYS A 71 4.70 8.51 5.12
C LYS A 71 4.49 7.60 6.35
N MET A 72 4.03 6.36 6.17
CA MET A 72 3.76 5.41 7.26
C MET A 72 5.01 4.73 7.84
N ASP A 73 6.13 4.79 7.13
CA ASP A 73 7.44 4.25 7.49
C ASP A 73 7.93 4.75 8.87
N LYS A 74 7.53 5.95 9.29
CA LYS A 74 7.88 6.51 10.59
C LYS A 74 7.31 5.76 11.80
N TRP A 75 6.25 4.98 11.62
CA TRP A 75 5.46 4.40 12.72
C TRP A 75 5.63 2.88 12.86
N THR A 76 6.33 2.23 11.94
CA THR A 76 6.49 0.76 11.92
C THR A 76 7.96 0.39 11.98
N LYS A 77 8.39 -0.29 13.06
CA LYS A 77 9.75 -0.83 13.20
C LYS A 77 9.71 -2.16 13.97
N PRO A 78 10.21 -3.27 13.39
CA PRO A 78 10.87 -3.40 12.08
C PRO A 78 9.92 -3.37 10.87
N ILE A 79 10.48 -3.19 9.66
CA ILE A 79 9.77 -3.33 8.38
C ILE A 79 10.24 -4.61 7.69
N VAL A 80 9.30 -5.45 7.28
CA VAL A 80 9.51 -6.68 6.50
C VAL A 80 9.07 -6.41 5.06
N VAL A 81 9.98 -6.65 4.11
CA VAL A 81 9.72 -6.50 2.68
C VAL A 81 9.51 -7.87 2.06
N VAL A 82 8.37 -8.08 1.41
CA VAL A 82 8.09 -9.27 0.61
C VAL A 82 8.53 -9.01 -0.83
N TRP A 83 9.54 -9.75 -1.28
CA TRP A 83 10.18 -9.57 -2.57
C TRP A 83 10.16 -10.85 -3.42
N VAL A 84 9.99 -10.67 -4.73
CA VAL A 84 10.16 -11.69 -5.78
C VAL A 84 10.74 -11.01 -7.02
N SER A 85 11.32 -11.77 -7.94
CA SER A 85 11.88 -11.21 -9.19
C SER A 85 10.84 -10.47 -10.02
N GLN A 86 11.27 -9.47 -10.80
CA GLN A 86 10.38 -8.71 -11.69
C GLN A 86 9.64 -9.61 -12.68
N GLU A 87 10.32 -10.62 -13.23
CA GLU A 87 9.72 -11.66 -14.07
C GLU A 87 8.57 -12.39 -13.34
N THR A 88 8.78 -12.77 -12.08
CA THR A 88 7.73 -13.40 -11.26
C THR A 88 6.57 -12.43 -10.98
N GLN A 89 6.85 -11.14 -10.77
CA GLN A 89 5.80 -10.13 -10.58
C GLN A 89 4.97 -9.97 -11.84
N LEU A 90 5.61 -9.87 -13.02
CA LEU A 90 4.96 -9.75 -14.32
C LEU A 90 4.10 -10.98 -14.62
N MET A 91 4.69 -12.17 -14.54
CA MET A 91 3.99 -13.43 -14.79
C MET A 91 2.73 -13.55 -13.92
N ARG A 92 2.85 -13.32 -12.61
CA ARG A 92 1.71 -13.37 -11.69
C ARG A 92 0.68 -12.29 -11.96
N LEU A 93 1.11 -11.09 -12.36
CA LEU A 93 0.20 -9.98 -12.63
C LEU A 93 -0.59 -10.22 -13.91
N MET A 94 0.06 -10.73 -14.95
CA MET A 94 -0.57 -11.14 -16.20
C MET A 94 -1.57 -12.28 -15.97
N GLU A 95 -1.18 -13.32 -15.25
CA GLU A 95 -2.05 -14.47 -14.95
C GLU A 95 -3.27 -14.07 -14.10
N ARG A 96 -3.07 -13.23 -13.07
CA ARG A 96 -4.14 -12.83 -12.15
C ARG A 96 -5.11 -11.84 -12.78
N ASP A 97 -4.61 -10.85 -13.52
CA ASP A 97 -5.42 -9.73 -14.01
C ASP A 97 -5.75 -9.85 -15.51
N GLY A 98 -5.26 -10.88 -16.21
CA GLY A 98 -5.47 -11.09 -17.65
C GLY A 98 -4.82 -10.00 -18.53
N LEU A 99 -3.69 -9.45 -18.10
CA LEU A 99 -3.04 -8.30 -18.75
C LEU A 99 -2.02 -8.72 -19.81
N SER A 100 -1.81 -7.82 -20.78
CA SER A 100 -0.65 -7.90 -21.68
C SER A 100 0.65 -7.69 -20.89
N GLU A 101 1.77 -8.17 -21.43
CA GLU A 101 3.10 -7.96 -20.84
C GLU A 101 3.42 -6.47 -20.70
N GLU A 102 3.04 -5.66 -21.70
CA GLU A 102 3.21 -4.20 -21.70
C GLU A 102 2.41 -3.54 -20.58
N ASP A 103 1.13 -3.90 -20.42
CA ASP A 103 0.28 -3.36 -19.35
C ASP A 103 0.77 -3.77 -17.95
N ALA A 104 1.21 -5.02 -17.80
CA ALA A 104 1.79 -5.51 -16.57
C ALA A 104 3.10 -4.78 -16.24
N GLY A 105 3.95 -4.57 -17.25
CA GLY A 105 5.17 -3.77 -17.16
C GLY A 105 4.91 -2.35 -16.68
N ASN A 106 3.94 -1.67 -17.31
CA ASN A 106 3.54 -0.32 -16.93
C ASN A 106 3.06 -0.24 -15.46
N ARG A 107 2.31 -1.24 -14.98
CA ARG A 107 1.86 -1.30 -13.58
C ARG A 107 2.98 -1.53 -12.58
N VAL A 108 3.94 -2.42 -12.89
CA VAL A 108 5.12 -2.66 -12.05
C VAL A 108 5.98 -1.39 -11.99
N MET A 109 6.24 -0.75 -13.13
CA MET A 109 7.02 0.49 -13.20
C MET A 109 6.35 1.66 -12.47
N ALA A 110 5.02 1.78 -12.51
CA ALA A 110 4.31 2.82 -11.79
C ALA A 110 4.57 2.76 -10.27
N GLN A 111 4.70 1.56 -9.70
CA GLN A 111 5.10 1.38 -8.29
C GLN A 111 6.59 1.69 -8.06
N MET A 112 7.49 1.27 -8.94
CA MET A 112 8.93 1.59 -8.81
C MET A 112 9.18 3.10 -8.91
N SER A 113 8.41 3.84 -9.71
CA SER A 113 8.55 5.31 -9.79
C SER A 113 8.18 6.01 -8.48
N LEU A 114 7.30 5.42 -7.66
CA LEU A 114 6.93 5.95 -6.35
C LEU A 114 8.02 5.65 -5.31
N ASP A 115 8.73 4.53 -5.45
CA ASP A 115 9.88 4.19 -4.62
C ASP A 115 11.16 4.95 -5.02
N LEU A 116 11.37 5.25 -6.30
CA LEU A 116 12.49 6.06 -6.81
C LEU A 116 12.28 7.57 -6.60
N LYS A 117 11.05 8.07 -6.56
CA LYS A 117 10.74 9.47 -6.15
C LYS A 117 11.05 9.76 -4.68
N ARG A 118 11.63 8.79 -3.95
CA ARG A 118 12.06 8.88 -2.56
C ARG A 118 13.58 8.96 -2.39
N SER A 119 14.35 9.10 -3.47
CA SER A 119 15.77 9.50 -3.40
C SER A 119 15.91 11.02 -3.40
#